data_AF-A0A529HQM3-F1
#
_entry.id   AF-A0A529HQM3-F1
#
_cell.length_a   1.000
_cell.length_b   1.000
_cell.length_c   1.000
_cell.angle_alpha   90.00
_cell.angle_beta   90.00
_cell.angle_gamma   90.00
#
_symmetry.space_group_name_H-M   'P 1'
#
loop_
_entity.id
_entity.type
_entity.pdbx_description
1 polymer ?
#
loop_
_entity_poly.entity_id
_entity_poly.type
_entity_poly.pdbx_seq_one_letter_code
_entity_poly.pdbx_strand_id
1 'polypeptide(L)'
;VDVDPRTIRDMAFSIIRVLNRAGEAVGPWAGLLTDEELLEGLRHMMTLRTFDARMQMAQRQGKTSFYMQHLGEEAVSCAFRKALKPGDMNFPTYRQAGLLIADGYPMVAMMNQIYSNEADPLKGRQLPIMYSSKEHGFFSISGNLATQYIQAVG
;
A
#
# COMPACT_ATOMS: atom_id res chain seq x y z
N VAL A 1 10.15 17.82 1.32
CA VAL A 1 11.27 18.44 0.58
C VAL A 1 10.95 19.91 0.48
N ASP A 2 11.67 20.75 1.20
CA ASP A 2 11.48 22.19 1.17
C ASP A 2 12.47 22.79 0.16
N VAL A 3 12.12 22.70 -1.12
CA VAL A 3 12.90 23.26 -2.24
C VAL A 3 11.95 24.02 -3.15
N ASP A 4 12.45 25.08 -3.79
CA ASP A 4 11.68 25.80 -4.80
C ASP A 4 11.26 24.84 -5.93
N PRO A 5 9.95 24.65 -6.20
CA PRO A 5 9.48 23.71 -7.22
C PRO A 5 10.09 23.94 -8.62
N ARG A 6 10.52 25.17 -8.92
CA ARG A 6 11.17 25.51 -10.19
C ARG A 6 12.52 24.83 -10.35
N THR A 7 13.21 24.53 -9.25
CA THR A 7 14.53 23.89 -9.25
C THR A 7 14.49 22.39 -9.51
N ILE A 8 13.35 21.76 -9.28
CA ILE A 8 13.15 20.31 -9.47
C ILE A 8 12.30 19.99 -10.71
N ARG A 9 11.99 20.98 -11.55
CA ARG A 9 11.12 20.82 -12.73
C ARG A 9 11.59 19.70 -13.65
N ASP A 10 12.89 19.60 -13.89
CA ASP A 10 13.45 18.60 -14.80
C ASP A 10 13.30 17.18 -14.27
N MET A 11 13.15 17.00 -12.95
CA MET A 11 12.92 15.68 -12.35
C MET A 11 11.60 15.06 -12.84
N ALA A 12 10.58 15.87 -13.13
CA ALA A 12 9.29 15.40 -13.64
C ALA A 12 9.37 14.79 -15.05
N PHE A 13 10.45 15.05 -15.80
CA PHE A 13 10.68 14.54 -17.15
C PHE A 13 11.79 13.49 -17.20
N SER A 14 12.22 12.98 -16.05
CA SER A 14 13.25 11.96 -15.91
C SER A 14 12.75 10.81 -15.03
N ILE A 15 13.60 9.81 -14.75
CA ILE A 15 13.29 8.73 -13.83
C ILE A 15 14.35 8.64 -12.73
N ILE A 16 13.89 8.63 -11.48
CA ILE A 16 14.74 8.28 -10.35
C ILE A 16 14.78 6.76 -10.25
N ARG A 17 15.96 6.18 -10.45
CA ARG A 17 16.19 4.73 -10.35
C ARG A 17 17.48 4.48 -9.58
N VAL A 18 17.36 3.84 -8.42
CA VAL A 18 18.49 3.53 -7.54
C VAL A 18 19.19 2.23 -7.93
N LEU A 19 18.43 1.15 -8.17
CA LEU A 19 19.00 -0.14 -8.57
C LEU A 19 19.25 -0.18 -10.07
N ASN A 20 20.48 -0.40 -10.49
CA ASN A 20 20.84 -0.55 -11.90
C ASN A 20 20.41 -1.94 -12.45
N ARG A 21 20.84 -2.32 -13.66
CA ARG A 21 20.50 -3.64 -14.26
C ARG A 21 21.32 -4.81 -13.69
N ALA A 22 22.44 -4.54 -13.05
CA ALA A 22 23.26 -5.52 -12.35
C ALA A 22 22.79 -5.76 -10.89
N GLY A 23 21.80 -4.99 -10.41
CA GLY A 23 21.30 -5.08 -9.04
C GLY A 23 22.08 -4.22 -8.04
N GLU A 24 22.96 -3.35 -8.50
CA GLU A 24 23.78 -2.48 -7.65
C GLU A 24 23.04 -1.17 -7.37
N ALA A 25 23.15 -0.66 -6.13
CA ALA A 25 22.62 0.64 -5.76
C ALA A 25 23.56 1.76 -6.23
N VAL A 26 23.05 2.66 -7.08
CA VAL A 26 23.84 3.74 -7.70
C VAL A 26 23.15 5.10 -7.58
N GLY A 27 23.94 6.16 -7.73
CA GLY A 27 23.48 7.55 -7.72
C GLY A 27 23.30 8.15 -6.31
N PRO A 28 22.83 9.40 -6.23
CA PRO A 28 22.79 10.15 -4.98
C PRO A 28 21.75 9.67 -3.97
N TRP A 29 20.85 8.77 -4.39
CA TRP A 29 19.78 8.21 -3.57
C TRP A 29 20.11 6.79 -3.04
N ALA A 30 21.33 6.29 -3.29
CA ALA A 30 21.79 5.00 -2.82
C ALA A 30 22.29 5.06 -1.36
N GLY A 31 22.24 3.93 -0.65
CA GLY A 31 22.78 3.80 0.70
C GLY A 31 22.00 4.52 1.81
N LEU A 32 20.74 4.89 1.54
CA LEU A 32 19.87 5.58 2.50
C LEU A 32 19.19 4.64 3.52
N LEU A 33 19.29 3.33 3.32
CA LEU A 33 18.63 2.31 4.14
C LEU A 33 19.67 1.27 4.57
N THR A 34 19.44 0.71 5.75
CA THR A 34 20.18 -0.45 6.28
C THR A 34 19.73 -1.75 5.62
N ASP A 35 20.55 -2.79 5.69
CA ASP A 35 20.21 -4.12 5.18
C ASP A 35 18.97 -4.70 5.90
N GLU A 36 18.82 -4.42 7.19
CA GLU A 36 17.65 -4.80 7.98
C GLU A 36 16.35 -4.16 7.46
N GLU A 37 16.37 -2.87 7.16
CA GLU A 37 15.22 -2.15 6.61
C GLU A 37 14.86 -2.66 5.20
N LEU A 38 15.88 -2.94 4.36
CA LEU A 38 15.68 -3.52 3.05
C LEU A 38 15.05 -4.92 3.14
N LEU A 39 15.51 -5.76 4.07
CA LEU A 39 14.94 -7.08 4.33
C LEU A 39 13.51 -7.00 4.87
N GLU A 40 13.21 -6.05 5.75
CA GLU A 40 11.84 -5.79 6.23
C GLU A 40 10.92 -5.37 5.07
N GLY A 41 11.36 -4.44 4.22
CA GLY A 41 10.63 -4.04 3.02
C GLY A 41 10.33 -5.22 2.08
N LEU A 42 11.32 -6.10 1.86
CA LEU A 42 11.12 -7.32 1.09
C LEU A 42 10.08 -8.25 1.72
N ARG A 43 10.10 -8.42 3.04
CA ARG A 43 9.08 -9.21 3.76
C ARG A 43 7.68 -8.63 3.56
N HIS A 44 7.51 -7.30 3.63
CA HIS A 44 6.22 -6.67 3.36
C HIS A 44 5.72 -6.93 1.93
N MET A 45 6.58 -6.74 0.92
CA MET A 45 6.22 -6.99 -0.48
C MET A 45 5.82 -8.45 -0.72
N MET A 46 6.60 -9.39 -0.18
CA MET A 46 6.31 -10.82 -0.31
C MET A 46 5.04 -11.23 0.43
N THR A 47 4.77 -10.61 1.59
CA THR A 47 3.54 -10.84 2.35
C THR A 47 2.32 -10.39 1.55
N LEU A 48 2.34 -9.18 1.00
CA LEU A 48 1.24 -8.66 0.17
C LEU A 48 1.00 -9.54 -1.07
N ARG A 49 2.07 -9.91 -1.79
CA ARG A 49 1.97 -10.80 -2.96
C ARG A 49 1.36 -12.16 -2.60
N THR A 50 1.77 -12.73 -1.47
CA THR A 50 1.25 -14.02 -1.00
C THR A 50 -0.21 -13.91 -0.59
N PHE A 51 -0.57 -12.83 0.12
CA PHE A 51 -1.95 -12.52 0.48
C PHE A 51 -2.85 -12.40 -0.76
N ASP A 52 -2.41 -11.65 -1.77
CA ASP A 52 -3.10 -11.50 -3.05
C ASP A 52 -3.37 -12.83 -3.73
N ALA A 53 -2.35 -13.70 -3.83
CA ALA A 53 -2.51 -15.01 -4.45
C ALA A 53 -3.56 -15.85 -3.70
N ARG A 54 -3.56 -15.80 -2.36
CA ARG A 54 -4.53 -16.53 -1.52
C ARG A 54 -5.95 -15.99 -1.70
N MET A 55 -6.13 -14.68 -1.67
CA MET A 55 -7.45 -14.07 -1.79
C MET A 55 -8.02 -14.18 -3.21
N GLN A 56 -7.17 -14.09 -4.23
CA GLN A 56 -7.56 -14.36 -5.61
C GLN A 56 -8.05 -15.81 -5.80
N MET A 57 -7.37 -16.78 -5.18
CA MET A 57 -7.84 -18.17 -5.19
C MET A 57 -9.16 -18.33 -4.41
N ALA A 58 -9.31 -17.67 -3.27
CA ALA A 58 -10.55 -17.70 -2.49
C ALA A 58 -11.74 -17.14 -3.30
N GLN A 59 -11.52 -16.04 -4.04
CA GLN A 59 -12.51 -15.47 -4.94
C GLN A 59 -12.90 -16.45 -6.05
N ARG A 60 -11.92 -17.13 -6.68
CA ARG A 60 -12.19 -18.17 -7.70
C ARG A 60 -12.95 -19.38 -7.16
N GLN A 61 -12.80 -19.68 -5.86
CA GLN A 61 -13.55 -20.73 -5.17
C GLN A 61 -14.93 -20.26 -4.68
N GLY A 62 -15.35 -19.02 -4.99
CA GLY A 62 -16.62 -18.46 -4.55
C GLY A 62 -16.69 -18.12 -3.06
N LYS A 63 -15.55 -18.03 -2.36
CA LYS A 63 -15.52 -17.73 -0.91
C LYS A 63 -15.70 -16.24 -0.61
N THR A 64 -15.43 -15.36 -1.57
CA THR A 64 -15.70 -13.92 -1.50
C THR A 64 -16.28 -13.45 -2.83
N SER A 65 -17.05 -12.37 -2.81
CA SER A 65 -17.70 -11.83 -3.99
C SER A 65 -16.74 -11.09 -4.93
N PHE A 66 -15.70 -10.43 -4.39
CA PHE A 66 -14.82 -9.55 -5.15
C PHE A 66 -13.41 -9.52 -4.57
N TYR A 67 -12.40 -9.41 -5.43
CA TYR A 67 -11.01 -9.17 -5.02
C TYR A 67 -10.22 -8.46 -6.13
N MET A 68 -9.25 -7.63 -5.77
CA MET A 68 -8.32 -6.99 -6.70
C MET A 68 -6.88 -7.20 -6.22
N GLN A 69 -6.00 -7.56 -7.17
CA GLN A 69 -4.58 -7.79 -6.90
C GLN A 69 -3.74 -6.51 -7.03
N HIS A 70 -2.59 -6.53 -6.36
CA HIS A 70 -1.56 -5.51 -6.29
C HIS A 70 -0.25 -5.96 -6.95
N LEU A 71 -0.31 -7.01 -7.78
CA LEU A 71 0.86 -7.65 -8.36
C LEU A 71 1.70 -6.66 -9.18
N GLY A 72 2.97 -6.50 -8.80
CA GLY A 72 3.91 -5.59 -9.45
C GLY A 72 3.93 -4.17 -8.87
N GLU A 73 3.00 -3.86 -7.97
CA GLU A 73 2.86 -2.54 -7.32
C GLU A 73 3.21 -2.59 -5.82
N GLU A 74 3.66 -3.74 -5.31
CA GLU A 74 3.82 -3.97 -3.86
C GLU A 74 4.82 -3.00 -3.23
N ALA A 75 5.93 -2.73 -3.93
CA ALA A 75 6.97 -1.83 -3.46
C ALA A 75 6.45 -0.41 -3.20
N VAL A 76 5.52 0.08 -4.03
CA VAL A 76 5.03 1.47 -3.96
C VAL A 76 4.33 1.71 -2.63
N SER A 77 3.34 0.87 -2.29
CA SER A 77 2.56 1.04 -1.07
C SER A 77 3.33 0.64 0.19
N CYS A 78 4.05 -0.49 0.17
CA CYS A 78 4.80 -0.96 1.33
C CYS A 78 5.94 0.00 1.71
N ALA A 79 6.74 0.46 0.73
CA ALA A 79 7.85 1.38 1.02
C ALA A 79 7.34 2.77 1.41
N PHE A 80 6.26 3.26 0.78
CA PHE A 80 5.67 4.55 1.13
C PHE A 80 5.25 4.59 2.60
N ARG A 81 4.61 3.52 3.11
CA ARG A 81 4.23 3.47 4.53
C ARG A 81 5.42 3.60 5.46
N LYS A 82 6.54 2.94 5.15
CA LYS A 82 7.76 2.98 5.97
C LYS A 82 8.48 4.32 5.95
N ALA A 83 8.25 5.15 4.93
CA ALA A 83 8.78 6.50 4.85
C ALA A 83 7.96 7.54 5.65
N LEU A 84 6.74 7.19 6.08
CA LEU A 84 5.85 8.07 6.83
C LEU A 84 6.05 7.93 8.34
N LYS A 85 5.58 8.93 9.08
CA LYS A 85 5.55 8.88 10.55
C LYS A 85 4.28 8.16 11.04
N PRO A 86 4.31 7.57 12.25
CA PRO A 86 3.10 7.15 12.93
C PRO A 86 2.11 8.32 13.04
N GLY A 87 0.85 8.08 12.70
CA GLY A 87 -0.21 9.10 12.70
C GLY A 87 -0.42 9.83 11.37
N ASP A 88 0.51 9.76 10.41
CA ASP A 88 0.31 10.32 9.07
C ASP A 88 -0.84 9.58 8.35
N MET A 89 -1.87 10.32 7.95
CA MET A 89 -3.05 9.77 7.28
C MET A 89 -2.79 9.57 5.79
N ASN A 90 -3.12 8.38 5.30
CA ASN A 90 -3.09 8.02 3.89
C ASN A 90 -4.51 8.02 3.34
N PHE A 91 -4.66 8.54 2.12
CA PHE A 91 -5.91 8.53 1.36
C PHE A 91 -5.78 7.58 0.17
N PRO A 92 -5.88 6.26 0.41
CA PRO A 92 -5.55 5.25 -0.58
C PRO A 92 -6.66 5.03 -1.60
N THR A 93 -6.27 4.47 -2.73
CA THR A 93 -7.13 3.70 -3.62
C THR A 93 -7.26 2.26 -3.12
N TYR A 94 -8.13 1.49 -3.76
CA TYR A 94 -8.26 0.05 -3.53
C TYR A 94 -7.06 -0.79 -4.00
N ARG A 95 -5.98 -0.17 -4.51
CA ARG A 95 -4.72 -0.84 -4.91
C ARG A 95 -3.55 -0.61 -3.93
N GLN A 96 -3.80 -0.12 -2.73
CA GLN A 96 -2.73 0.24 -1.79
C GLN A 96 -2.82 -0.53 -0.46
N ALA A 97 -3.28 -1.79 -0.50
CA ALA A 97 -3.34 -2.67 0.67
C ALA A 97 -1.97 -2.90 1.34
N GLY A 98 -0.86 -2.69 0.62
CA GLY A 98 0.49 -2.73 1.20
C GLY A 98 0.74 -1.70 2.29
N LEU A 99 -0.03 -0.59 2.33
CA LEU A 99 0.01 0.36 3.44
C LEU A 99 -0.38 -0.32 4.77
N LEU A 100 -1.43 -1.16 4.74
CA LEU A 100 -1.90 -1.90 5.92
C LEU A 100 -0.89 -2.98 6.35
N ILE A 101 -0.37 -3.73 5.38
CA ILE A 101 0.62 -4.78 5.65
C ILE A 101 1.89 -4.19 6.27
N ALA A 102 2.41 -3.10 5.71
CA ALA A 102 3.63 -2.46 6.21
C ALA A 102 3.46 -1.68 7.51
N ASP A 103 2.22 -1.37 7.91
CA ASP A 103 1.87 -0.78 9.21
C ASP A 103 1.55 -1.83 10.29
N GLY A 104 1.58 -3.12 9.94
CA GLY A 104 1.27 -4.19 10.88
C GLY A 104 -0.21 -4.38 11.17
N TYR A 105 -1.10 -3.89 10.30
CA TYR A 105 -2.54 -4.12 10.45
C TYR A 105 -2.86 -5.62 10.46
N PRO A 106 -3.72 -6.11 11.37
CA PRO A 106 -3.98 -7.54 11.48
C PRO A 106 -4.52 -8.14 10.17
N MET A 107 -3.76 -9.06 9.58
CA MET A 107 -4.14 -9.74 8.33
C MET A 107 -5.49 -10.46 8.45
N VAL A 108 -5.80 -11.02 9.62
CA VAL A 108 -7.10 -11.64 9.91
C VAL A 108 -8.24 -10.63 9.76
N ALA A 109 -8.06 -9.39 10.21
CA ALA A 109 -9.07 -8.35 10.05
C ALA A 109 -9.27 -7.97 8.58
N MET A 110 -8.19 -7.93 7.78
CA MET A 110 -8.31 -7.76 6.32
C MET A 110 -9.14 -8.88 5.69
N MET A 111 -8.85 -10.14 6.05
CA MET A 111 -9.58 -11.30 5.54
C MET A 111 -11.05 -11.28 5.96
N ASN A 112 -11.34 -10.92 7.22
CA ASN A 112 -12.71 -10.80 7.71
C ASN A 112 -13.51 -9.78 6.91
N GLN A 113 -12.91 -8.63 6.56
CA GLN A 113 -13.53 -7.63 5.70
C GLN A 113 -13.79 -8.17 4.28
N ILE A 114 -12.82 -8.86 3.68
CA ILE A 114 -12.99 -9.47 2.36
C ILE A 114 -14.12 -10.51 2.35
N TYR A 115 -14.29 -11.26 3.43
CA TYR A 115 -15.35 -12.26 3.56
C TYR A 115 -16.68 -11.70 4.06
N SER A 116 -16.73 -10.43 4.45
CA SER A 116 -17.92 -9.78 5.06
C SER A 116 -18.53 -10.62 6.20
N ASN A 117 -17.68 -11.28 7.00
CA ASN A 117 -18.14 -12.18 8.05
C ASN A 117 -18.53 -11.42 9.35
N GLU A 118 -18.95 -12.15 10.37
CA GLU A 118 -19.35 -11.57 11.67
C GLU A 118 -18.24 -10.79 12.38
N ALA A 119 -16.98 -11.06 12.03
CA ALA A 119 -15.80 -10.40 12.56
C ALA A 119 -15.26 -9.29 11.63
N ASP A 120 -16.02 -8.91 10.59
CA ASP A 120 -15.70 -7.79 9.72
C ASP A 120 -15.77 -6.47 10.52
N PRO A 121 -14.66 -5.70 10.63
CA PRO A 121 -14.68 -4.40 11.30
C PRO A 121 -15.68 -3.41 10.69
N LEU A 122 -16.05 -3.58 9.42
CA LEU A 122 -17.01 -2.75 8.68
C LEU A 122 -18.43 -3.34 8.68
N LYS A 123 -18.65 -4.48 9.36
CA LYS A 123 -19.96 -5.12 9.55
C LYS A 123 -20.66 -5.46 8.24
N GLY A 124 -19.92 -5.84 7.20
CA GLY A 124 -20.44 -6.19 5.88
C GLY A 124 -21.03 -5.02 5.08
N ARG A 125 -20.82 -3.76 5.51
CA ARG A 125 -21.41 -2.57 4.89
C ARG A 125 -20.68 -2.09 3.64
N GLN A 126 -19.46 -2.56 3.44
CA GLN A 126 -18.59 -2.16 2.36
C GLN A 126 -18.28 -3.37 1.47
N LEU A 127 -18.05 -3.10 0.19
CA LEU A 127 -17.57 -4.10 -0.76
C LEU A 127 -16.23 -4.68 -0.24
N PRO A 128 -15.92 -5.97 -0.47
CA PRO A 128 -14.58 -6.50 -0.21
C PRO A 128 -13.50 -5.58 -0.79
N ILE A 129 -12.34 -5.51 -0.12
CA ILE A 129 -11.18 -4.64 -0.41
C ILE A 129 -11.35 -3.15 -0.05
N MET A 130 -12.54 -2.69 0.29
CA MET A 130 -12.79 -1.31 0.71
C MET A 130 -12.50 -1.13 2.21
N TYR A 131 -11.24 -1.32 2.59
CA TYR A 131 -10.80 -1.24 3.98
C TYR A 131 -10.93 0.17 4.58
N SER A 132 -10.94 0.23 5.91
CA SER A 132 -10.88 1.46 6.69
C SER A 132 -10.20 1.20 8.02
N SER A 133 -9.20 2.00 8.39
CA SER A 133 -8.51 1.90 9.67
C SER A 133 -7.86 3.22 10.07
N LYS A 134 -8.57 4.02 10.87
CA LYS A 134 -8.07 5.31 11.34
C LYS A 134 -6.78 5.18 12.17
N GLU A 135 -6.70 4.16 13.02
CA GLU A 135 -5.56 3.89 13.89
C GLU A 135 -4.26 3.65 13.09
N HIS A 136 -4.39 3.07 11.89
CA HIS A 136 -3.27 2.72 11.02
C HIS A 136 -3.02 3.78 9.94
N GLY A 137 -3.57 4.98 10.12
CA GLY A 137 -3.47 6.07 9.14
C GLY A 137 -4.01 5.67 7.76
N PHE A 138 -5.07 4.86 7.70
CA PHE A 138 -5.68 4.38 6.46
C PHE A 138 -7.12 4.88 6.35
N PHE A 139 -7.33 5.93 5.55
CA PHE A 139 -8.65 6.51 5.33
C PHE A 139 -9.59 5.51 4.66
N SER A 140 -10.89 5.59 4.98
CA SER A 140 -11.91 4.72 4.40
C SER A 140 -11.91 4.81 2.89
N ILE A 141 -11.71 3.68 2.20
CA ILE A 141 -11.76 3.68 0.74
C ILE A 141 -13.19 3.96 0.27
N SER A 142 -13.30 4.76 -0.79
CA SER A 142 -14.51 4.94 -1.57
C SER A 142 -14.36 4.27 -2.94
N GLY A 143 -15.45 3.73 -3.48
CA GLY A 143 -15.50 3.27 -4.88
C GLY A 143 -15.37 4.42 -5.89
N ASN A 144 -15.55 5.67 -5.46
CA ASN A 144 -15.54 6.84 -6.33
C ASN A 144 -14.11 7.34 -6.55
N LEU A 145 -13.61 7.17 -7.77
CA LEU A 145 -12.24 7.53 -8.13
C LEU A 145 -11.92 9.00 -7.88
N ALA A 146 -10.66 9.25 -7.47
CA ALA A 146 -10.03 10.56 -7.24
C ALA A 146 -10.64 11.44 -6.13
N THR A 147 -11.81 11.10 -5.58
CA THR A 147 -12.44 11.85 -4.48
C THR A 147 -11.51 11.98 -3.27
N GLN A 148 -10.78 10.91 -2.96
CA GLN A 148 -9.83 10.84 -1.86
C GLN A 148 -8.62 11.76 -2.04
N TYR A 149 -8.27 12.13 -3.28
CA TYR A 149 -7.10 12.96 -3.56
C TYR A 149 -7.30 14.41 -3.10
N ILE A 150 -8.49 14.98 -3.35
CA ILE A 150 -8.85 16.31 -2.85
C ILE A 150 -9.12 16.27 -1.34
N GLN A 151 -9.72 15.19 -0.84
CA GLN A 151 -9.92 15.00 0.61
C GLN A 151 -8.60 14.95 1.39
N ALA A 152 -7.52 14.47 0.77
CA ALA A 152 -6.19 14.46 1.40
C ALA A 152 -5.58 15.85 1.57
N VAL A 153 -6.00 16.83 0.76
CA VAL A 153 -5.50 18.21 0.82
C VAL A 153 -6.22 19.03 1.89
N GLY A 154 -7.50 18.72 2.14
CA GLY A 154 -8.37 19.45 3.07
C GLY A 154 -8.13 19.07 4.52
#